data_AF-A0AA96X504-F1
#
_entry.id   AF-A0AA96X504-F1
#
_cell.length_a   1.000
_cell.length_b   1.000
_cell.length_c   1.000
_cell.angle_alpha   90.00
_cell.angle_beta   90.00
_cell.angle_gamma   90.00
#
_symmetry.space_group_name_H-M   'P 1'
#
loop_
_entity.id
_entity.type
_entity.pdbx_description
1 polymer ?
#
loop_
_entity_poly.entity_id
_entity_poly.type
_entity_poly.pdbx_seq_one_letter_code
_entity_poly.pdbx_strand_id
1 'polypeptide(L)'
;MIAPVSATSRGRSTARLKLELPDQWYAALPYPEIEDNLYELSDPKRKFVRPKGWMIVGKIGSRQDMIAGTETRVAGPKNENIRRQDILAFLNWNLPELKKIFPLFPDHLLIVTADDPMWRGGLSGTRSLYMHADRPLISGNRTSSMIHELVHVGTGIHGDDESDWIVEGLAEFYSLEILRRTGGISETRYQEAMDKLIKWGKKAPSLLVERSSGPITARAAGVMQQLDKEIREASNGKASIDDVARELAQARGEVTLERFRSLSEKAAGKPVDALATENLTDRAKDSNK
;
A
#
# COMPACT_ATOMS: atom_id res chain seq x y z
N MET A 1 18.54 -17.90 -1.00
CA MET A 1 17.16 -18.21 -0.60
C MET A 1 17.16 -18.60 0.87
N ILE A 2 16.40 -17.93 1.72
CA ILE A 2 16.14 -18.38 3.09
C ILE A 2 15.14 -19.52 2.99
N ALA A 3 15.47 -20.70 3.53
CA ALA A 3 14.58 -21.86 3.48
C ALA A 3 13.20 -21.52 4.09
N PRO A 4 12.09 -21.96 3.48
CA PRO A 4 10.78 -21.77 4.08
C PRO A 4 10.70 -22.57 5.39
N VAL A 5 10.66 -21.87 6.51
CA VAL A 5 10.36 -22.46 7.83
C VAL A 5 8.84 -22.52 7.97
N SER A 6 8.28 -23.73 8.04
CA SER A 6 6.86 -23.96 8.29
C SER A 6 6.66 -24.57 9.68
N ALA A 7 5.59 -24.16 10.36
CA ALA A 7 5.15 -24.82 11.59
C ALA A 7 4.26 -26.01 11.22
N THR A 8 4.68 -27.22 11.60
CA THR A 8 3.94 -28.47 11.34
C THR A 8 2.89 -28.79 12.42
N SER A 9 2.80 -27.99 13.49
CA SER A 9 1.91 -28.26 14.63
C SER A 9 0.73 -27.29 14.75
N ARG A 10 -0.25 -27.63 15.60
CA ARG A 10 -1.34 -26.73 16.03
C ARG A 10 -0.87 -25.59 16.93
N GLY A 11 0.41 -25.57 17.33
CA GLY A 11 0.97 -24.58 18.23
C GLY A 11 1.11 -23.19 17.59
N ARG A 12 1.15 -22.16 18.43
CA ARG A 12 1.51 -20.80 18.05
C ARG A 12 2.84 -20.46 18.70
N SER A 13 3.78 -19.90 17.95
CA SER A 13 5.03 -19.42 18.51
C SER A 13 4.87 -18.02 19.08
N THR A 14 5.56 -17.73 20.18
CA THR A 14 5.92 -16.37 20.61
C THR A 14 7.37 -16.14 20.27
N ALA A 15 7.74 -14.93 19.85
CA ALA A 15 9.12 -14.60 19.50
C ALA A 15 9.50 -13.21 20.03
N ARG A 16 10.76 -13.09 20.44
CA ARG A 16 11.40 -11.82 20.79
C ARG A 16 12.66 -11.69 19.97
N LEU A 17 13.04 -10.46 19.63
CA LEU A 17 14.28 -10.16 18.93
C LEU A 17 15.14 -9.24 19.81
N LYS A 18 16.28 -9.76 20.28
CA LYS A 18 17.31 -8.96 20.95
C LYS A 18 18.38 -8.62 19.92
N LEU A 19 18.79 -7.36 19.87
CA LEU A 19 19.93 -6.92 19.09
C LEU A 19 21.10 -6.60 20.02
N GLU A 20 22.28 -7.13 19.68
CA GLU A 20 23.55 -6.71 20.27
C GLU A 20 24.21 -5.76 19.28
N LEU A 21 24.31 -4.49 19.67
CA LEU A 21 24.74 -3.41 18.78
C LEU A 21 26.13 -2.89 19.18
N PRO A 22 26.98 -2.52 18.21
CA PRO A 22 28.20 -1.78 18.50
C PRO A 22 27.91 -0.46 19.21
N ASP A 23 28.92 0.10 19.89
CA ASP A 23 28.80 1.41 20.53
C ASP A 23 28.34 2.48 19.52
N GLN A 24 27.40 3.31 19.98
CA GLN A 24 26.78 4.40 19.20
C GLN A 24 25.94 3.94 17.99
N TRP A 25 25.66 2.64 17.85
CA TRP A 25 24.65 2.15 16.93
C TRP A 25 23.27 2.11 17.60
N TYR A 26 22.24 2.28 16.78
CA TYR A 26 20.84 2.27 17.20
C TYR A 26 20.05 1.45 16.18
N ALA A 27 18.88 0.97 16.58
CA ALA A 27 17.96 0.23 15.73
C ALA A 27 16.58 0.88 15.70
N ALA A 28 15.91 0.79 14.56
CA ALA A 28 14.49 1.08 14.43
C ALA A 28 13.81 -0.09 13.72
N LEU A 29 12.84 -0.68 14.41
CA LEU A 29 12.09 -1.85 13.99
C LEU A 29 10.58 -1.54 13.99
N PRO A 30 9.77 -2.29 13.22
CA PRO A 30 8.32 -2.10 13.15
C PRO A 30 7.57 -2.85 14.27
N TYR A 31 8.25 -3.04 15.40
CA TYR A 31 7.82 -3.80 16.56
C TYR A 31 8.02 -2.95 17.81
N PRO A 32 7.13 -3.07 18.82
CA PRO A 32 7.33 -2.39 20.08
C PRO A 32 8.61 -2.87 20.76
N GLU A 33 9.36 -1.92 21.27
CA GLU A 33 10.53 -2.15 22.11
C GLU A 33 10.05 -2.33 23.55
N ILE A 34 10.39 -3.48 24.15
CA ILE A 34 9.94 -3.85 25.51
C ILE A 34 11.05 -3.66 26.55
N GLU A 35 12.31 -3.80 26.14
CA GLU A 35 13.52 -3.46 26.90
C GLU A 35 14.55 -2.95 25.90
N ASP A 36 15.65 -2.36 26.39
CA ASP A 36 16.72 -1.83 25.52
C ASP A 36 17.12 -2.84 24.43
N ASN A 37 16.92 -2.49 23.16
CA ASN A 37 17.20 -3.33 21.99
C ASN A 37 16.50 -4.70 21.98
N LEU A 38 15.44 -4.89 22.78
CA LEU A 38 14.62 -6.10 22.83
C LEU A 38 13.20 -5.78 22.34
N TYR A 39 12.80 -6.46 21.28
CA TYR A 39 11.53 -6.22 20.59
C TYR A 39 10.59 -7.40 20.74
N GLU A 40 9.32 -7.13 21.01
CA GLU A 40 8.27 -8.14 21.00
C GLU A 40 7.76 -8.35 19.58
N LEU A 41 7.95 -9.57 19.04
CA LEU A 41 7.42 -9.91 17.74
C LEU A 41 5.99 -10.45 17.91
N SER A 42 5.02 -9.76 17.32
CA SER A 42 3.63 -10.18 17.31
C SER A 42 3.08 -10.22 15.89
N ASP A 43 2.56 -11.38 15.46
CA ASP A 43 1.76 -11.54 14.25
C ASP A 43 0.56 -12.46 14.57
N PRO A 44 -0.57 -11.90 15.07
CA PRO A 44 -1.73 -12.66 15.52
C PRO A 44 -2.41 -13.49 14.43
N LYS A 45 -2.06 -13.31 13.15
CA LYS A 45 -2.60 -14.11 12.04
C LYS A 45 -1.68 -15.26 11.64
N ARG A 46 -0.45 -15.34 12.15
CA ARG A 46 0.49 -16.44 11.88
C ARG A 46 0.62 -17.41 13.04
N LYS A 47 0.92 -18.67 12.70
CA LYS A 47 1.32 -19.72 13.64
C LYS A 47 2.79 -19.61 14.02
N PHE A 48 3.63 -19.22 13.06
CA PHE A 48 5.06 -19.00 13.24
C PHE A 48 5.39 -17.52 13.07
N VAL A 49 5.81 -16.89 14.16
CA VAL A 49 6.19 -15.49 14.26
C VAL A 49 7.67 -15.37 13.91
N ARG A 50 7.98 -14.47 12.98
CA ARG A 50 9.35 -14.19 12.53
C ARG A 50 9.51 -12.69 12.30
N PRO A 51 10.72 -12.14 12.44
CA PRO A 51 10.99 -10.74 12.13
C PRO A 51 10.69 -10.49 10.65
N LYS A 52 9.77 -9.57 10.37
CA LYS A 52 9.34 -9.15 9.04
C LYS A 52 9.24 -7.64 8.96
N GLY A 53 9.20 -7.15 7.74
CA GLY A 53 9.18 -5.71 7.46
C GLY A 53 10.59 -5.14 7.40
N TRP A 54 10.63 -3.86 7.06
CA TRP A 54 11.86 -3.08 7.04
C TRP A 54 12.35 -2.85 8.44
N MET A 55 13.67 -2.91 8.61
CA MET A 55 14.38 -2.60 9.84
C MET A 55 15.64 -1.84 9.42
N ILE A 56 16.07 -0.91 10.25
CA ILE A 56 17.32 -0.19 10.02
C ILE A 56 18.16 -0.21 11.30
N VAL A 57 19.44 -0.54 11.15
CA VAL A 57 20.40 -0.66 12.23
C VAL A 57 21.68 0.04 11.81
N GLY A 58 22.24 0.88 12.68
CA GLY A 58 23.46 1.62 12.39
C GLY A 58 23.56 2.93 13.16
N LYS A 59 24.39 3.85 12.67
CA LYS A 59 24.40 5.24 13.13
C LYS A 59 23.20 5.97 12.53
N ILE A 60 22.02 5.77 13.11
CA ILE A 60 20.74 6.29 12.58
C ILE A 60 20.16 7.41 13.44
N GLY A 61 19.37 8.27 12.81
CA GLY A 61 18.51 9.24 13.48
C GLY A 61 17.05 8.95 13.17
N SER A 62 16.17 9.22 14.13
CA SER A 62 14.73 9.04 13.97
C SER A 62 13.92 10.23 14.49
N ARG A 63 12.68 10.31 14.03
CA ARG A 63 11.59 11.12 14.59
C ARG A 63 10.35 10.24 14.67
N GLN A 64 9.51 10.47 15.66
CA GLN A 64 8.30 9.70 15.87
C GLN A 64 7.16 10.58 16.34
N ASP A 65 5.93 10.15 16.05
CA ASP A 65 4.71 10.79 16.49
C ASP A 65 3.56 9.76 16.58
N MET A 66 2.50 10.08 17.33
CA MET A 66 1.27 9.31 17.39
C MET A 66 0.25 9.88 16.41
N ILE A 67 0.07 9.22 15.26
CA ILE A 67 -0.77 9.73 14.17
C ILE A 67 -2.03 8.87 14.05
N ALA A 68 -3.19 9.45 14.36
CA ALA A 68 -4.48 8.77 14.33
C ALA A 68 -4.48 7.41 15.06
N GLY A 69 -3.77 7.31 16.20
CA GLY A 69 -3.63 6.08 16.98
C GLY A 69 -2.61 5.07 16.45
N THR A 70 -1.78 5.45 15.47
CA THR A 70 -0.64 4.65 15.01
C THR A 70 0.66 5.33 15.45
N GLU A 71 1.47 4.62 16.24
CA GLU A 71 2.83 5.02 16.58
C GLU A 71 3.69 4.96 15.32
N THR A 72 4.04 6.13 14.79
CA THR A 72 4.72 6.27 13.51
C THR A 72 6.13 6.75 13.74
N ARG A 73 7.12 6.00 13.23
CA ARG A 73 8.54 6.34 13.32
C ARG A 73 9.13 6.47 11.93
N VAL A 74 9.87 7.54 11.69
CA VAL A 74 10.66 7.76 10.47
C VAL A 74 12.13 7.69 10.85
N ALA A 75 12.87 6.74 10.26
CA ALA A 75 14.26 6.46 10.60
C ALA A 75 15.14 6.36 9.35
N GLY A 76 16.40 6.76 9.49
CA GLY A 76 17.39 6.70 8.43
C GLY A 76 18.79 7.06 8.93
N PRO A 77 19.85 6.93 8.14
CA PRO A 77 21.21 7.25 8.54
C PRO A 77 21.36 8.69 9.08
N LYS A 78 22.26 8.87 10.06
CA LYS A 78 22.69 10.20 10.51
C LYS A 78 23.50 10.86 9.39
N ASN A 79 23.37 12.17 9.26
CA ASN A 79 24.08 13.02 8.28
C ASN A 79 23.58 12.93 6.82
N GLU A 80 22.49 12.21 6.55
CA GLU A 80 21.79 12.28 5.27
C GLU A 80 20.66 13.33 5.33
N ASN A 81 20.38 13.96 4.18
CA ASN A 81 19.36 15.00 4.04
C ASN A 81 17.93 14.43 3.99
N ILE A 82 17.55 13.72 5.04
CA ILE A 82 16.25 13.08 5.15
C ILE A 82 15.27 14.03 5.82
N ARG A 83 14.20 14.37 5.08
CA ARG A 83 13.11 15.26 5.51
C ARG A 83 12.12 14.58 6.48
N ARG A 84 12.61 14.06 7.60
CA ARG A 84 11.82 13.27 8.57
C ARG A 84 10.59 14.00 9.11
N GLN A 85 10.73 15.30 9.43
CA GLN A 85 9.61 16.10 9.94
C GLN A 85 8.53 16.30 8.87
N ASP A 86 8.93 16.47 7.62
CA ASP A 86 7.98 16.68 6.52
C ASP A 86 7.23 15.39 6.18
N ILE A 87 7.90 14.24 6.30
CA ILE A 87 7.25 12.92 6.23
C ILE A 87 6.21 12.81 7.35
N LEU A 88 6.56 13.11 8.61
CA LEU A 88 5.59 13.05 9.71
C LEU A 88 4.41 14.01 9.51
N ALA A 89 4.66 15.25 9.08
CA ALA A 89 3.61 16.22 8.80
C ALA A 89 2.68 15.73 7.67
N PHE A 90 3.24 15.17 6.60
CA PHE A 90 2.48 14.59 5.50
C PHE A 90 1.60 13.41 5.94
N LEU A 91 2.13 12.52 6.79
CA LEU A 91 1.35 11.42 7.36
C LEU A 91 0.28 11.93 8.31
N ASN A 92 0.58 12.93 9.14
CA ASN A 92 -0.39 13.51 10.06
C ASN A 92 -1.60 14.09 9.30
N TRP A 93 -1.37 14.61 8.10
CA TRP A 93 -2.43 15.07 7.21
C TRP A 93 -3.20 13.91 6.55
N ASN A 94 -2.51 12.91 5.99
CA ASN A 94 -3.13 11.94 5.07
C ASN A 94 -3.51 10.59 5.69
N LEU A 95 -2.76 10.11 6.68
CA LEU A 95 -3.02 8.82 7.33
C LEU A 95 -4.41 8.72 7.99
N PRO A 96 -4.96 9.79 8.63
CA PRO A 96 -6.32 9.71 9.19
C PRO A 96 -7.39 9.35 8.15
N GLU A 97 -7.31 9.93 6.94
CA GLU A 97 -8.26 9.64 5.85
C GLU A 97 -8.07 8.20 5.34
N LEU A 98 -6.82 7.78 5.15
CA LEU A 98 -6.51 6.41 4.74
C LEU A 98 -7.06 5.36 5.73
N LYS A 99 -6.97 5.61 7.04
CA LYS A 99 -7.47 4.70 8.09
C LYS A 99 -8.99 4.58 8.12
N LYS A 100 -9.76 5.52 7.55
CA LYS A 100 -11.23 5.37 7.39
C LYS A 100 -11.57 4.23 6.43
N ILE A 101 -10.70 3.97 5.46
CA ILE A 101 -10.85 2.87 4.49
C ILE A 101 -10.26 1.59 5.08
N PHE A 102 -9.10 1.68 5.73
CA PHE A 102 -8.37 0.53 6.28
C PHE A 102 -8.33 0.57 7.82
N PRO A 103 -9.43 0.22 8.53
CA PRO A 103 -9.49 0.33 9.99
C PRO A 103 -8.56 -0.65 10.72
N LEU A 104 -8.11 -1.71 10.05
CA LEU A 104 -7.12 -2.66 10.57
C LEU A 104 -5.66 -2.25 10.23
N PHE A 105 -5.43 -0.97 9.99
CA PHE A 105 -4.09 -0.41 9.83
C PHE A 105 -3.26 -0.69 11.09
N PRO A 106 -1.97 -1.01 10.97
CA PRO A 106 -1.17 -1.38 12.14
C PRO A 106 -1.02 -0.24 13.16
N ASP A 107 -0.93 -0.64 14.43
CA ASP A 107 -0.70 0.28 15.55
C ASP A 107 0.72 0.84 15.60
N HIS A 108 1.67 0.15 14.96
CA HIS A 108 3.05 0.61 14.77
C HIS A 108 3.38 0.68 13.28
N LEU A 109 4.01 1.77 12.86
CA LEU A 109 4.46 2.00 11.50
C LEU A 109 5.90 2.52 11.50
N LEU A 110 6.81 1.78 10.85
CA LEU A 110 8.17 2.25 10.59
C LEU A 110 8.36 2.64 9.13
N ILE A 111 8.78 3.88 8.89
CA ILE A 111 9.25 4.33 7.59
C ILE A 111 10.77 4.38 7.63
N VAL A 112 11.41 3.51 6.87
CA VAL A 112 12.84 3.53 6.63
C VAL A 112 13.13 4.39 5.41
N THR A 113 14.11 5.27 5.52
CA THR A 113 14.53 6.15 4.44
C THR A 113 16.04 6.29 4.45
N ALA A 114 16.60 6.35 3.25
CA ALA A 114 18.02 6.49 3.01
C ALA A 114 18.23 7.19 1.65
N ASP A 115 19.37 7.85 1.53
CA ASP A 115 19.83 8.50 0.30
C ASP A 115 20.68 7.53 -0.56
N ASP A 116 21.27 8.04 -1.64
CA ASP A 116 22.23 7.31 -2.46
C ASP A 116 23.33 6.67 -1.58
N PRO A 117 23.74 5.42 -1.88
CA PRO A 117 23.49 4.66 -3.11
C PRO A 117 22.28 3.70 -3.03
N MET A 118 21.34 3.92 -2.12
CA MET A 118 20.22 3.00 -1.94
C MET A 118 19.26 3.03 -3.15
N TRP A 119 18.49 1.95 -3.33
CA TRP A 119 17.56 1.86 -4.45
C TRP A 119 16.56 3.02 -4.44
N ARG A 120 16.46 3.72 -5.57
CA ARG A 120 15.55 4.86 -5.78
C ARG A 120 14.14 4.36 -6.01
N GLY A 121 13.43 4.02 -4.94
CA GLY A 121 12.06 3.49 -4.99
C GLY A 121 11.33 3.56 -3.65
N GLY A 122 10.16 2.96 -3.62
CA GLY A 122 9.39 2.66 -2.43
C GLY A 122 9.08 1.18 -2.38
N LEU A 123 9.02 0.59 -1.19
CA LEU A 123 8.55 -0.78 -1.03
C LEU A 123 7.96 -0.97 0.36
N SER A 124 6.71 -1.41 0.41
CA SER A 124 6.02 -1.77 1.64
C SER A 124 6.53 -3.08 2.25
N GLY A 125 6.29 -3.22 3.55
CA GLY A 125 6.62 -4.39 4.34
C GLY A 125 5.64 -4.55 5.50
N THR A 126 5.82 -5.59 6.30
CA THR A 126 4.99 -5.78 7.50
C THR A 126 5.19 -4.60 8.45
N ARG A 127 4.12 -3.84 8.70
CA ARG A 127 4.12 -2.66 9.61
C ARG A 127 5.19 -1.61 9.27
N SER A 128 5.61 -1.56 8.01
CA SER A 128 6.74 -0.72 7.60
C SER A 128 6.76 -0.48 6.11
N LEU A 129 7.58 0.48 5.69
CA LEU A 129 7.94 0.67 4.29
C LEU A 129 9.33 1.29 4.19
N TYR A 130 9.99 1.09 3.06
CA TYR A 130 11.15 1.86 2.65
C TYR A 130 10.73 2.93 1.65
N MET A 131 11.31 4.12 1.77
CA MET A 131 11.20 5.20 0.79
C MET A 131 12.52 5.92 0.63
N HIS A 132 13.05 5.95 -0.60
CA HIS A 132 14.27 6.69 -0.90
C HIS A 132 14.13 8.19 -0.58
N ALA A 133 15.17 8.83 -0.04
CA ALA A 133 15.12 10.21 0.45
C ALA A 133 14.74 11.24 -0.64
N ASP A 134 15.24 11.06 -1.87
CA ASP A 134 14.88 11.91 -3.03
C ASP A 134 13.46 11.72 -3.57
N ARG A 135 12.71 10.71 -3.11
CA ARG A 135 11.35 10.50 -3.61
C ARG A 135 10.44 11.61 -3.05
N PRO A 136 9.80 12.41 -3.92
CA PRO A 136 8.90 13.45 -3.45
C PRO A 136 7.66 12.81 -2.81
N LEU A 137 7.17 13.40 -1.71
CA LEU A 137 5.94 12.95 -1.04
C LEU A 137 4.72 13.08 -1.94
N ILE A 138 4.71 14.10 -2.81
CA ILE A 138 3.76 14.29 -3.91
C ILE A 138 4.58 14.57 -5.16
N SER A 139 4.45 13.70 -6.16
CA SER A 139 5.24 13.75 -7.40
C SER A 139 4.77 14.85 -8.36
N GLY A 140 5.57 15.13 -9.40
CA GLY A 140 5.19 16.06 -10.46
C GLY A 140 3.97 15.59 -11.29
N ASN A 141 3.72 14.28 -11.35
CA ASN A 141 2.48 13.72 -11.89
C ASN A 141 1.33 13.68 -10.87
N ARG A 142 1.51 14.28 -9.69
CA ARG A 142 0.52 14.50 -8.62
C ARG A 142 0.07 13.22 -7.91
N THR A 143 0.81 12.12 -8.06
CA THR A 143 0.62 10.88 -7.31
C THR A 143 1.50 10.90 -6.06
N SER A 144 1.25 10.01 -5.10
CA SER A 144 2.10 9.88 -3.92
C SER A 144 2.57 8.43 -3.76
N SER A 145 3.86 8.18 -4.04
CA SER A 145 4.46 6.88 -3.75
C SER A 145 4.38 6.54 -2.26
N MET A 146 4.46 7.54 -1.37
CA MET A 146 4.28 7.31 0.07
C MET A 146 2.88 6.76 0.38
N ILE A 147 1.82 7.38 -0.15
CA ILE A 147 0.44 6.89 0.07
C ILE A 147 0.24 5.53 -0.61
N HIS A 148 0.78 5.34 -1.82
CA HIS A 148 0.75 4.05 -2.52
C HIS A 148 1.29 2.92 -1.63
N GLU A 149 2.50 3.09 -1.07
CA GLU A 149 3.07 2.08 -0.15
C GLU A 149 2.24 1.91 1.14
N LEU A 150 1.65 2.98 1.67
CA LEU A 150 0.77 2.87 2.84
C LEU A 150 -0.51 2.09 2.54
N VAL A 151 -1.04 2.15 1.32
CA VAL A 151 -2.18 1.33 0.91
C VAL A 151 -1.79 -0.16 0.92
N HIS A 152 -0.60 -0.52 0.44
CA HIS A 152 -0.11 -1.90 0.57
C HIS A 152 0.03 -2.32 2.04
N VAL A 153 0.53 -1.45 2.93
CA VAL A 153 0.60 -1.73 4.38
C VAL A 153 -0.79 -1.94 4.98
N GLY A 154 -1.76 -1.10 4.62
CA GLY A 154 -3.12 -1.11 5.15
C GLY A 154 -3.96 -2.28 4.66
N THR A 155 -3.82 -2.66 3.39
CA THR A 155 -4.57 -3.76 2.77
C THR A 155 -4.00 -5.12 3.14
N GLY A 156 -2.68 -5.31 3.02
CA GLY A 156 -2.03 -6.60 3.22
C GLY A 156 -2.58 -7.71 2.31
N ILE A 157 -3.07 -7.34 1.12
CA ILE A 157 -3.52 -8.26 0.08
C ILE A 157 -2.40 -8.52 -0.94
N HIS A 158 -2.51 -9.60 -1.69
CA HIS A 158 -1.67 -9.90 -2.86
C HIS A 158 -2.53 -10.50 -3.97
N GLY A 159 -2.15 -10.31 -5.24
CA GLY A 159 -2.83 -10.97 -6.35
C GLY A 159 -2.61 -12.47 -6.38
N ASP A 160 -3.47 -13.17 -7.12
CA ASP A 160 -3.15 -14.46 -7.74
C ASP A 160 -2.29 -14.26 -9.01
N ASP A 161 -2.15 -15.29 -9.84
CA ASP A 161 -1.32 -15.26 -11.06
C ASP A 161 -1.87 -14.33 -12.18
N GLU A 162 -3.05 -13.71 -12.00
CA GLU A 162 -3.67 -12.82 -13.00
C GLU A 162 -4.22 -11.50 -12.41
N SER A 163 -4.21 -11.34 -11.08
CA SER A 163 -4.96 -10.29 -10.36
C SER A 163 -4.08 -9.29 -9.62
N ASP A 164 -2.76 -9.28 -9.86
CA ASP A 164 -1.83 -8.31 -9.25
C ASP A 164 -2.24 -6.85 -9.52
N TRP A 165 -2.84 -6.59 -10.69
CA TRP A 165 -3.37 -5.29 -11.07
C TRP A 165 -4.43 -4.74 -10.10
N ILE A 166 -5.13 -5.59 -9.35
CA ILE A 166 -6.12 -5.16 -8.36
C ILE A 166 -5.41 -4.49 -7.18
N VAL A 167 -4.31 -5.08 -6.73
CA VAL A 167 -3.52 -4.58 -5.59
C VAL A 167 -2.87 -3.25 -5.97
N GLU A 168 -2.19 -3.23 -7.10
CA GLU A 168 -1.50 -2.06 -7.64
C GLU A 168 -2.48 -0.96 -8.05
N GLY A 169 -3.63 -1.33 -8.62
CA GLY A 169 -4.69 -0.41 -9.01
C GLY A 169 -5.33 0.30 -7.82
N LEU A 170 -5.62 -0.42 -6.73
CA LEU A 170 -6.11 0.19 -5.49
C LEU A 170 -5.06 1.12 -4.87
N ALA A 171 -3.80 0.70 -4.83
CA ALA A 171 -2.71 1.52 -4.31
C ALA A 171 -2.52 2.81 -5.11
N GLU A 172 -2.52 2.73 -6.44
CA GLU A 172 -2.38 3.90 -7.31
C GLU A 172 -3.60 4.82 -7.27
N PHE A 173 -4.81 4.26 -7.28
CA PHE A 173 -6.05 5.03 -7.14
C PHE A 173 -6.07 5.83 -5.83
N TYR A 174 -5.82 5.18 -4.69
CA TYR A 174 -5.79 5.86 -3.39
C TYR A 174 -4.60 6.81 -3.24
N SER A 175 -3.49 6.61 -3.97
CA SER A 175 -2.37 7.56 -4.00
C SER A 175 -2.78 8.97 -4.47
N LEU A 176 -3.84 9.05 -5.28
CA LEU A 176 -4.45 10.29 -5.77
C LEU A 176 -5.68 10.68 -4.95
N GLU A 177 -6.56 9.71 -4.72
CA GLU A 177 -7.86 9.96 -4.09
C GLU A 177 -7.71 10.46 -2.65
N ILE A 178 -6.72 9.97 -1.89
CA ILE A 178 -6.45 10.49 -0.54
C ILE A 178 -5.98 11.94 -0.60
N LEU A 179 -5.07 12.30 -1.51
CA LEU A 179 -4.62 13.69 -1.67
C LEU A 179 -5.78 14.62 -2.05
N ARG A 180 -6.72 14.15 -2.88
CA ARG A 180 -7.92 14.90 -3.26
C ARG A 180 -8.83 15.12 -2.04
N ARG A 181 -9.13 14.05 -1.29
CA ARG A 181 -10.02 14.11 -0.10
C ARG A 181 -9.45 14.97 1.03
N THR A 182 -8.13 14.98 1.20
CA THR A 182 -7.46 15.74 2.26
C THR A 182 -7.16 17.18 1.85
N GLY A 183 -7.38 17.55 0.57
CA GLY A 183 -7.06 18.87 0.04
C GLY A 183 -5.59 19.08 -0.31
N GLY A 184 -4.77 18.02 -0.32
CA GLY A 184 -3.38 18.05 -0.78
C GLY A 184 -3.24 18.36 -2.28
N ILE A 185 -4.25 18.01 -3.09
CA ILE A 185 -4.41 18.47 -4.47
C ILE A 185 -5.85 18.92 -4.71
N SER A 186 -6.07 19.86 -5.63
CA SER A 186 -7.42 20.28 -6.02
C SER A 186 -8.11 19.24 -6.90
N GLU A 187 -9.44 19.32 -7.00
CA GLU A 187 -10.25 18.48 -7.89
C GLU A 187 -9.77 18.56 -9.35
N THR A 188 -9.45 19.75 -9.85
CA THR A 188 -8.88 19.93 -11.19
C THR A 188 -7.56 19.18 -11.35
N ARG A 189 -6.67 19.24 -10.35
CA ARG A 189 -5.38 18.54 -10.40
C ARG A 189 -5.52 17.03 -10.32
N TYR A 190 -6.50 16.55 -9.56
CA TYR A 190 -6.86 15.15 -9.51
C TYR A 190 -7.33 14.65 -10.88
N GLN A 191 -8.29 15.35 -11.51
CA GLN A 191 -8.80 14.95 -12.83
C GLN A 191 -7.69 14.94 -13.90
N GLU A 192 -6.85 15.98 -13.93
CA GLU A 192 -5.68 16.04 -14.83
C GLU A 192 -4.71 14.86 -14.64
N ALA A 193 -4.51 14.42 -13.40
CA ALA A 193 -3.62 13.31 -13.08
C ALA A 193 -4.23 11.97 -13.49
N MET A 194 -5.52 11.78 -13.21
CA MET A 194 -6.24 10.57 -13.60
C MET A 194 -6.35 10.42 -15.12
N ASP A 195 -6.62 11.51 -15.85
CA ASP A 195 -6.65 11.51 -17.32
C ASP A 195 -5.29 11.08 -17.91
N LYS A 196 -4.19 11.51 -17.28
CA LYS A 196 -2.82 11.09 -17.68
C LYS A 196 -2.58 9.61 -17.39
N LEU A 197 -3.03 9.09 -16.25
CA LEU A 197 -2.94 7.66 -15.94
C LEU A 197 -3.75 6.84 -16.94
N ILE A 198 -5.02 7.21 -17.19
CA ILE A 198 -5.88 6.55 -18.18
C ILE A 198 -5.22 6.57 -19.56
N LYS A 199 -4.65 7.70 -19.98
CA LYS A 199 -3.93 7.80 -21.28
C LYS A 199 -2.69 6.91 -21.32
N TRP A 200 -1.90 6.86 -20.24
CA TRP A 200 -0.72 6.01 -20.16
C TRP A 200 -1.09 4.53 -20.15
N GLY A 201 -2.18 4.18 -19.45
CA GLY A 201 -2.71 2.84 -19.30
C GLY A 201 -3.14 2.19 -20.62
N LYS A 202 -3.44 2.99 -21.66
CA LYS A 202 -3.68 2.48 -23.03
C LYS A 202 -2.50 1.70 -23.63
N LYS A 203 -1.29 1.78 -23.04
CA LYS A 203 -0.14 0.96 -23.46
C LYS A 203 -0.20 -0.47 -22.93
N ALA A 204 -1.05 -0.76 -21.95
CA ALA A 204 -1.25 -2.10 -21.41
C ALA A 204 -2.43 -2.76 -22.12
N PRO A 205 -2.22 -3.77 -22.99
CA PRO A 205 -3.31 -4.42 -23.72
C PRO A 205 -4.18 -5.33 -22.84
N SER A 206 -3.70 -5.72 -21.66
CA SER A 206 -4.45 -6.54 -20.71
C SER A 206 -4.06 -6.15 -19.29
N LEU A 207 -5.01 -6.24 -18.37
CA LEU A 207 -4.78 -6.21 -16.93
C LEU A 207 -4.55 -7.61 -16.35
N LEU A 208 -4.98 -8.67 -17.04
CA LEU A 208 -4.90 -10.06 -16.58
C LEU A 208 -3.47 -10.59 -16.78
N VAL A 209 -2.60 -10.33 -15.80
CA VAL A 209 -1.17 -10.69 -15.82
C VAL A 209 -0.68 -11.05 -14.42
N GLU A 210 0.41 -11.80 -14.34
CA GLU A 210 1.05 -12.18 -13.07
C GLU A 210 1.66 -10.97 -12.34
N ARG A 211 2.20 -9.99 -13.08
CA ARG A 211 2.86 -8.82 -12.50
C ARG A 211 2.52 -7.55 -13.23
N SER A 212 2.16 -6.53 -12.47
CA SER A 212 1.83 -5.22 -13.00
C SER A 212 3.09 -4.42 -13.32
N SER A 213 3.13 -3.87 -14.53
CA SER A 213 4.07 -2.81 -14.90
C SER A 213 3.40 -1.44 -14.74
N GLY A 214 4.19 -0.35 -14.80
CA GLY A 214 3.64 1.01 -14.69
C GLY A 214 2.40 1.31 -15.56
N PRO A 215 2.38 0.94 -16.86
CA PRO A 215 1.17 1.07 -17.68
C PRO A 215 -0.02 0.25 -17.18
N ILE A 216 0.20 -0.96 -16.65
CA ILE A 216 -0.86 -1.83 -16.10
C ILE A 216 -1.45 -1.18 -14.85
N THR A 217 -0.61 -0.75 -13.92
CA THR A 217 -1.01 -0.01 -12.71
C THR A 217 -1.81 1.26 -13.08
N ALA A 218 -1.36 2.00 -14.09
CA ALA A 218 -2.06 3.20 -14.57
C ALA A 218 -3.44 2.90 -15.19
N ARG A 219 -3.56 1.81 -15.97
CA ARG A 219 -4.85 1.34 -16.51
C ARG A 219 -5.77 0.89 -15.37
N ALA A 220 -5.22 0.15 -14.41
CA ALA A 220 -5.95 -0.34 -13.24
C ALA A 220 -6.52 0.80 -12.40
N ALA A 221 -5.76 1.87 -12.15
CA ALA A 221 -6.26 3.06 -11.45
C ALA A 221 -7.49 3.69 -12.14
N GLY A 222 -7.50 3.70 -13.48
CA GLY A 222 -8.67 4.13 -14.26
C GLY A 222 -9.88 3.21 -14.09
N VAL A 223 -9.66 1.89 -14.04
CA VAL A 223 -10.72 0.92 -13.72
C VAL A 223 -11.26 1.15 -12.30
N MET A 224 -10.41 1.41 -11.32
CA MET A 224 -10.84 1.72 -9.95
C MET A 224 -11.70 2.99 -9.88
N GLN A 225 -11.32 4.04 -10.63
CA GLN A 225 -12.13 5.27 -10.71
C GLN A 225 -13.51 4.99 -11.31
N GLN A 226 -13.57 4.24 -12.41
CA GLN A 226 -14.83 3.91 -13.07
C GLN A 226 -15.72 3.02 -12.18
N LEU A 227 -15.10 2.06 -11.48
CA LEU A 227 -15.78 1.19 -10.54
C LEU A 227 -16.37 1.97 -9.36
N ASP A 228 -15.63 2.91 -8.76
CA ASP A 228 -16.14 3.77 -7.68
C ASP A 228 -17.39 4.54 -8.13
N LYS A 229 -17.31 5.15 -9.32
CA LYS A 229 -18.44 5.86 -9.92
C LYS A 229 -19.66 4.96 -10.10
N GLU A 230 -19.46 3.78 -10.67
CA GLU A 230 -20.53 2.82 -10.92
C GLU A 230 -21.21 2.33 -9.62
N ILE A 231 -20.42 1.99 -8.59
CA ILE A 231 -20.95 1.58 -7.28
C ILE A 231 -21.75 2.71 -6.66
N ARG A 232 -21.26 3.95 -6.70
CA ARG A 232 -21.97 5.12 -6.15
C ARG A 232 -23.28 5.37 -6.87
N GLU A 233 -23.28 5.34 -8.20
CA GLU A 233 -24.49 5.53 -9.01
C GLU A 233 -25.52 4.42 -8.74
N ALA A 234 -25.08 3.16 -8.71
CA ALA A 234 -25.95 2.01 -8.47
C ALA A 234 -26.58 2.00 -7.06
N SER A 235 -25.80 2.41 -6.06
CA SER A 235 -26.20 2.40 -4.66
C SER A 235 -26.87 3.71 -4.20
N ASN A 236 -27.08 4.68 -5.10
CA ASN A 236 -27.51 6.05 -4.76
C ASN A 236 -26.61 6.70 -3.68
N GLY A 237 -25.29 6.51 -3.81
CA GLY A 237 -24.27 7.06 -2.93
C GLY A 237 -24.11 6.36 -1.58
N LYS A 238 -24.82 5.25 -1.34
CA LYS A 238 -24.74 4.50 -0.07
C LYS A 238 -23.49 3.66 0.07
N ALA A 239 -22.86 3.29 -1.05
CA ALA A 239 -21.64 2.52 -1.10
C ALA A 239 -20.64 3.13 -2.10
N SER A 240 -19.38 2.73 -1.98
CA SER A 240 -18.30 3.13 -2.88
C SER A 240 -17.22 2.05 -2.99
N ILE A 241 -16.15 2.31 -3.75
CA ILE A 241 -15.01 1.40 -3.79
C ILE A 241 -14.32 1.26 -2.41
N ASP A 242 -14.55 2.21 -1.49
CA ASP A 242 -14.05 2.14 -0.11
C ASP A 242 -14.59 0.92 0.62
N ASP A 243 -15.86 0.55 0.38
CA ASP A 243 -16.49 -0.62 0.99
C ASP A 243 -15.85 -1.91 0.50
N VAL A 244 -15.56 -1.98 -0.80
CA VAL A 244 -14.87 -3.12 -1.43
C VAL A 244 -13.44 -3.24 -0.90
N ALA A 245 -12.70 -2.12 -0.87
CA ALA A 245 -11.33 -2.08 -0.36
C ALA A 245 -11.25 -2.45 1.13
N ARG A 246 -12.22 -2.00 1.93
CA ARG A 246 -12.33 -2.34 3.36
C ARG A 246 -12.56 -3.84 3.56
N GLU A 247 -13.48 -4.44 2.82
CA GLU A 247 -13.78 -5.88 2.90
C GLU A 247 -12.57 -6.73 2.50
N LEU A 248 -11.87 -6.36 1.43
CA LEU A 248 -10.61 -7.01 1.02
C LEU A 248 -9.54 -6.91 2.13
N ALA A 249 -9.35 -5.72 2.70
CA ALA A 249 -8.36 -5.49 3.76
C ALA A 249 -8.71 -6.22 5.09
N GLN A 250 -9.99 -6.41 5.39
CA GLN A 250 -10.42 -7.18 6.56
C GLN A 250 -10.01 -8.65 6.44
N ALA A 251 -10.27 -9.25 5.28
CA ALA A 251 -9.88 -10.62 5.00
C ALA A 251 -8.35 -10.77 4.93
N ARG A 252 -7.67 -9.84 4.27
CA ARG A 252 -6.26 -9.93 3.84
C ARG A 252 -5.98 -11.13 2.94
N GLY A 253 -4.74 -11.23 2.45
CA GLY A 253 -4.27 -12.36 1.66
C GLY A 253 -4.64 -12.26 0.18
N GLU A 254 -4.80 -13.40 -0.46
CA GLU A 254 -5.00 -13.48 -1.91
C GLU A 254 -6.31 -12.82 -2.37
N VAL A 255 -6.22 -12.04 -3.44
CA VAL A 255 -7.34 -11.47 -4.18
C VAL A 255 -7.37 -12.04 -5.60
N THR A 256 -8.54 -12.53 -5.99
CA THR A 256 -8.85 -12.97 -7.36
C THR A 256 -9.83 -12.00 -8.01
N LEU A 257 -9.86 -11.96 -9.35
CA LEU A 257 -10.86 -11.18 -10.08
C LEU A 257 -12.30 -11.56 -9.69
N GLU A 258 -12.60 -12.86 -9.56
CA GLU A 258 -13.92 -13.33 -9.16
C GLU A 258 -14.34 -12.75 -7.81
N ARG A 259 -13.44 -12.80 -6.83
CA ARG A 259 -13.69 -12.26 -5.49
C ARG A 259 -13.90 -10.75 -5.53
N PHE A 260 -13.05 -10.03 -6.27
CA PHE A 260 -13.14 -8.57 -6.37
C PHE A 260 -14.43 -8.13 -7.06
N ARG A 261 -14.82 -8.82 -8.14
CA ARG A 261 -16.10 -8.61 -8.82
C ARG A 261 -17.28 -8.87 -7.87
N SER A 262 -17.32 -10.02 -7.20
CA SER A 262 -18.40 -10.36 -6.28
C SER A 262 -18.58 -9.33 -5.16
N LEU A 263 -17.50 -8.84 -4.56
CA LEU A 263 -17.56 -7.79 -3.53
C LEU A 263 -18.07 -6.46 -4.11
N SER A 264 -17.66 -6.13 -5.33
CA SER A 264 -18.09 -4.91 -6.01
C SER A 264 -19.57 -4.93 -6.38
N GLU A 265 -20.06 -6.05 -6.91
CA GLU A 265 -21.47 -6.24 -7.23
C GLU A 265 -22.35 -6.24 -5.97
N LYS A 266 -21.86 -6.83 -4.87
CA LYS A 266 -22.51 -6.74 -3.57
C LYS A 266 -22.63 -5.29 -3.10
N ALA A 267 -21.58 -4.49 -3.25
CA ALA A 267 -21.60 -3.07 -2.88
C ALA A 267 -22.54 -2.24 -3.79
N ALA A 268 -22.53 -2.52 -5.10
CA ALA A 268 -23.40 -1.85 -6.07
C ALA A 268 -24.87 -2.29 -5.97
N GLY A 269 -25.14 -3.51 -5.49
CA GLY A 269 -26.46 -4.15 -5.49
C GLY A 269 -26.89 -4.69 -6.86
N LYS A 270 -25.98 -4.70 -7.85
CA LYS A 270 -26.19 -5.17 -9.22
C LYS A 270 -24.84 -5.52 -9.88
N PRO A 271 -24.82 -6.23 -11.02
CA PRO A 271 -23.61 -6.45 -11.80
C PRO A 271 -22.88 -5.14 -12.13
N VAL A 272 -21.54 -5.17 -12.14
CA VAL A 272 -20.70 -4.01 -12.47
C VAL A 272 -19.99 -4.19 -13.82
N ASP A 273 -20.15 -3.23 -14.72
CA ASP A 273 -19.58 -3.24 -16.06
C ASP A 273 -18.07 -2.99 -16.01
N ALA A 274 -17.57 -2.17 -15.08
CA ALA A 274 -16.15 -1.83 -14.98
C ALA A 274 -15.22 -3.06 -14.86
N LEU A 275 -15.74 -4.18 -14.34
CA LEU A 275 -15.01 -5.43 -14.13
C LEU A 275 -15.37 -6.52 -15.14
N ALA A 276 -16.15 -6.21 -16.17
CA ALA A 276 -16.40 -7.12 -17.28
C ALA A 276 -15.08 -7.43 -18.00
N THR A 277 -14.85 -8.69 -18.37
CA THR A 277 -13.55 -9.16 -18.89
C THR A 277 -13.12 -8.39 -20.16
N GLU A 278 -14.09 -8.00 -20.99
CA GLU A 278 -13.89 -7.16 -22.18
C GLU A 278 -13.42 -5.73 -21.88
N ASN A 279 -13.57 -5.25 -20.65
CA ASN A 279 -13.07 -3.94 -20.21
C ASN A 279 -11.66 -4.05 -19.58
N LEU A 280 -11.29 -5.25 -19.13
CA LEU A 280 -9.96 -5.55 -18.56
C LEU A 280 -8.92 -5.92 -19.63
N THR A 281 -9.37 -6.22 -20.84
CA THR A 281 -8.55 -6.63 -21.99
C THR A 281 -8.90 -5.76 -23.20
N ASP A 282 -7.91 -5.34 -23.97
CA ASP A 282 -8.16 -4.84 -25.31
C ASP A 282 -8.60 -6.06 -26.13
N ARG A 283 -9.87 -6.10 -26.55
CA ARG A 283 -10.31 -7.13 -27.49
C ARG A 283 -9.28 -7.20 -28.62
N ALA A 284 -8.73 -8.38 -28.87
CA ALA A 284 -8.12 -8.65 -30.16
C ALA A 284 -9.18 -8.27 -31.19
N LYS A 285 -8.94 -7.22 -31.98
CA LYS A 285 -9.66 -7.07 -33.23
C LYS A 285 -9.23 -8.30 -34.02
N ASP A 286 -10.12 -9.29 -34.08
CA ASP A 286 -9.92 -10.49 -34.87
C ASP A 286 -9.31 -10.09 -36.21
N SER A 287 -8.08 -10.56 -36.42
CA SER A 287 -7.41 -10.55 -37.71
C SER A 287 -8.16 -11.53 -38.60
N ASN A 288 -9.29 -11.07 -39.14
CA ASN A 288 -9.91 -11.64 -40.32
C ASN A 288 -9.44 -10.79 -41.51
N LYS A 289 -8.29 -11.18 -42.07
CA LYS A 289 -7.89 -10.92 -43.45
C LYS A 289 -7.03 -12.07 -43.93
#